data_AF-A0A950BCB4-F1
#
_entry.id   AF-A0A950BCB4-F1
#
_cell.length_a   1.000
_cell.length_b   1.000
_cell.length_c   1.000
_cell.angle_alpha   90.00
_cell.angle_beta   90.00
_cell.angle_gamma   90.00
#
_symmetry.space_group_name_H-M   'P 1'
#
loop_
_entity.id
_entity.type
_entity.pdbx_description
1 polymer ?
#
loop_
_entity_poly.entity_id
_entity_poly.type
_entity_poly.pdbx_seq_one_letter_code
_entity_poly.pdbx_strand_id
1 'polypeptide(L)'
;MSTTADLVTAIKKELKAAQLTYADLAEAIGMAESSVKRMLAKGDMPLSRIDEICRALHLDFADLARSVADSRPLLQQMTREQETAVVADRKLLLTAICVLSQWTLEQIVATYRITEPECIGYLAQLDRIGIIELRPANRYKLRLAKTFRWQANGPVMDFFRENAVLDYFGGQFAGEDETMLLVHGSIAPHLAPNFVERMQRIGQDFSQQHLQDQRLAANKIEGYTLVLGMRKWELPVFAALRR
;
A
#
# COMPACT_ATOMS: atom_id res chain seq x y z
N MET A 1 -7.45 5.72 -16.82
CA MET A 1 -6.71 5.76 -18.10
C MET A 1 -5.45 6.58 -17.90
N SER A 2 -4.28 6.18 -18.41
CA SER A 2 -3.10 7.06 -18.39
C SER A 2 -3.29 8.17 -19.42
N THR A 3 -2.92 9.39 -19.06
CA THR A 3 -3.07 10.57 -19.90
C THR A 3 -1.71 10.96 -20.51
N THR A 4 -1.73 11.77 -21.56
CA THR A 4 -0.51 12.37 -22.13
C THR A 4 0.27 13.17 -21.08
N ALA A 5 -0.42 13.71 -20.06
CA ALA A 5 0.20 14.41 -18.93
C ALA A 5 1.02 13.47 -18.03
N ASP A 6 0.59 12.22 -17.84
CA ASP A 6 1.33 11.23 -17.06
C ASP A 6 2.62 10.83 -17.78
N LEU A 7 2.58 10.72 -19.10
CA LEU A 7 3.75 10.44 -19.94
C LEU A 7 4.79 11.57 -19.87
N VAL A 8 4.33 12.82 -19.95
CA VAL A 8 5.19 14.00 -19.78
C VAL A 8 5.80 14.06 -18.38
N THR A 9 5.05 13.65 -17.36
CA THR A 9 5.53 13.58 -15.97
C THR A 9 6.61 12.52 -15.81
N ALA A 10 6.43 11.34 -16.41
CA ALA A 10 7.45 10.29 -16.45
C ALA A 10 8.73 10.75 -17.17
N ILE A 11 8.61 11.41 -18.33
CA ILE A 11 9.76 11.97 -19.06
C ILE A 11 10.56 12.95 -18.18
N LYS A 12 9.88 13.88 -17.49
CA LYS A 12 10.54 14.85 -16.59
C LYS A 12 11.26 14.16 -15.43
N LYS A 13 10.68 13.07 -14.91
CA LYS A 13 11.28 12.27 -13.85
C LYS A 13 12.54 11.56 -14.33
N GLU A 14 12.50 10.96 -15.52
CA GLU A 14 13.67 10.27 -16.11
C GLU A 14 14.80 11.24 -16.45
N LEU A 15 14.50 12.42 -16.99
CA LEU A 15 15.50 13.48 -17.21
C LEU A 15 16.22 13.86 -15.91
N LYS A 16 15.46 14.01 -14.81
CA LYS A 16 16.03 14.29 -13.49
C LYS A 16 16.88 13.12 -12.97
N ALA A 17 16.45 11.88 -13.19
CA ALA A 17 17.19 10.68 -12.77
C ALA A 17 18.51 10.52 -13.55
N ALA A 18 18.48 10.80 -14.85
CA ALA A 18 19.64 10.80 -15.74
C ALA A 18 20.54 12.06 -15.59
N GLN A 19 20.17 13.00 -14.71
CA GLN A 19 20.84 14.29 -14.53
C GLN A 19 20.95 15.12 -15.82
N LEU A 20 20.06 14.90 -16.78
CA LEU A 20 20.00 15.66 -18.03
C LEU A 20 19.19 16.94 -17.83
N THR A 21 19.78 18.08 -18.18
CA THR A 21 19.08 19.35 -18.18
C THR A 21 18.23 19.51 -19.45
N TYR A 22 17.33 20.48 -19.45
CA TYR A 22 16.58 20.81 -20.67
C TYR A 22 17.48 21.37 -21.78
N ALA A 23 18.65 21.94 -21.45
CA ALA A 23 19.61 22.39 -22.44
C ALA A 23 20.28 21.18 -23.13
N ASP A 24 20.70 20.18 -22.35
CA ASP A 24 21.30 18.95 -22.88
C ASP A 24 20.32 18.19 -23.77
N LEU A 25 19.06 18.09 -23.33
CA LEU A 25 18.00 17.47 -24.13
C LEU A 25 17.77 18.24 -25.43
N ALA A 26 17.79 19.58 -25.37
CA ALA A 26 17.58 20.43 -26.53
C ALA A 26 18.68 20.26 -27.57
N GLU A 27 19.94 20.15 -27.14
CA GLU A 27 21.08 19.83 -28.01
C GLU A 27 20.91 18.43 -28.64
N ALA A 28 20.55 17.42 -27.84
CA ALA A 28 20.39 16.04 -28.30
C ALA A 28 19.29 15.86 -29.35
N ILE A 29 18.21 16.66 -29.30
CA ILE A 29 17.08 16.57 -30.23
C ILE A 29 17.02 17.70 -31.27
N GLY A 30 18.08 18.53 -31.33
CA GLY A 30 18.21 19.62 -32.32
C GLY A 30 17.16 20.73 -32.18
N MET A 31 16.78 21.08 -30.95
CA MET A 31 15.78 22.11 -30.65
C MET A 31 16.35 23.25 -29.81
N ALA A 32 15.67 24.39 -29.80
CA ALA A 32 15.95 25.44 -28.81
C ALA A 32 15.40 25.03 -27.43
N GLU A 33 16.15 25.29 -26.35
CA GLU A 33 15.75 24.97 -24.97
C GLU A 33 14.36 25.54 -24.62
N SER A 34 14.05 26.76 -25.07
CA SER A 34 12.76 27.41 -24.89
C SER A 34 11.60 26.62 -25.53
N SER A 35 11.86 25.95 -26.66
CA SER A 35 10.89 25.09 -27.34
C SER A 35 10.69 23.77 -26.62
N VAL A 36 11.75 23.18 -26.05
CA VAL A 36 11.67 21.98 -25.21
C VAL A 36 10.84 22.26 -23.95
N LYS A 37 11.10 23.38 -23.26
CA LYS A 37 10.32 23.82 -22.09
C LYS A 37 8.84 23.98 -22.42
N ARG A 38 8.52 24.65 -23.53
CA ARG A 38 7.13 24.86 -23.98
C ARG A 38 6.44 23.53 -24.31
N MET A 39 7.13 22.65 -25.02
CA MET A 39 6.63 21.34 -25.44
C MET A 39 6.31 20.45 -24.22
N LEU A 40 7.24 20.34 -23.26
CA LEU A 40 7.03 19.59 -22.02
C LEU A 40 6.05 20.27 -21.04
N ALA A 41 5.80 21.57 -21.16
CA ALA A 41 4.77 22.24 -20.37
C ALA A 41 3.37 22.02 -20.95
N LYS A 42 3.22 22.11 -22.27
CA LYS A 42 1.93 21.95 -22.97
C LYS A 42 1.53 20.47 -23.11
N GLY A 43 2.50 19.56 -23.14
CA GLY A 43 2.27 18.12 -23.31
C GLY A 43 1.76 17.74 -24.71
N ASP A 44 2.05 18.58 -25.70
CA ASP A 44 1.61 18.45 -27.08
C ASP A 44 2.84 18.27 -27.97
N MET A 45 3.06 17.04 -28.42
CA MET A 45 4.21 16.67 -29.26
C MET A 45 3.89 15.42 -30.09
N PRO A 46 4.48 15.27 -31.29
CA PRO A 46 4.34 14.05 -32.07
C PRO A 46 5.07 12.88 -31.40
N LEU A 47 4.62 11.64 -31.66
CA LEU A 47 5.25 10.43 -31.13
C LEU A 47 6.74 10.34 -31.50
N SER A 48 7.12 10.79 -32.69
CA SER A 48 8.52 10.85 -33.13
C SER A 48 9.40 11.65 -32.17
N ARG A 49 8.84 12.68 -31.53
CA ARG A 49 9.56 13.48 -30.54
C ARG A 49 9.77 12.74 -29.24
N ILE A 50 8.84 11.86 -28.88
CA ILE A 50 8.98 10.99 -27.72
C ILE A 50 10.08 9.97 -27.97
N ASP A 51 10.17 9.41 -29.18
CA ASP A 51 11.26 8.50 -29.57
C ASP A 51 12.64 9.18 -29.49
N GLU A 52 12.76 10.42 -29.95
CA GLU A 52 13.99 11.21 -29.84
C GLU A 52 14.39 11.45 -28.37
N ILE A 53 13.42 11.76 -27.50
CA ILE A 53 13.65 11.94 -26.06
C ILE A 53 14.06 10.60 -25.41
N CYS A 54 13.41 9.50 -25.77
CA CYS A 54 13.76 8.17 -25.28
C CYS A 54 15.19 7.78 -25.67
N ARG A 55 15.60 8.06 -26.91
CA ARG A 55 16.99 7.87 -27.36
C ARG A 55 17.99 8.70 -26.57
N ALA A 56 17.68 9.97 -26.31
CA ALA A 56 18.52 10.85 -25.49
C ALA A 56 18.64 10.36 -24.03
N LEU A 57 17.60 9.68 -23.52
CA LEU A 57 17.57 9.07 -22.19
C LEU A 57 18.13 7.65 -22.14
N HIS A 58 18.52 7.07 -23.29
CA HIS A 58 18.87 5.64 -23.40
C HIS A 58 17.79 4.70 -22.86
N LEU A 59 16.52 5.06 -23.05
CA LEU A 59 15.35 4.28 -22.64
C LEU A 59 14.57 3.80 -23.86
N ASP A 60 13.90 2.66 -23.72
CA ASP A 60 12.87 2.24 -24.68
C ASP A 60 11.53 2.93 -24.32
N PHE A 61 10.73 3.26 -25.34
CA PHE A 61 9.37 3.73 -25.16
C PHE A 61 8.53 2.72 -24.35
N ALA A 62 8.79 1.42 -24.50
CA ALA A 62 8.11 0.38 -23.72
C ALA A 62 8.36 0.51 -22.21
N ASP A 63 9.59 0.87 -21.82
CA ASP A 63 9.97 1.07 -20.41
C ASP A 63 9.36 2.36 -19.86
N LEU A 64 9.34 3.43 -20.66
CA LEU A 64 8.68 4.69 -20.31
C LEU A 64 7.16 4.49 -20.14
N ALA A 65 6.50 3.74 -21.02
CA ALA A 65 5.08 3.42 -20.90
C ALA A 65 4.78 2.57 -19.66
N ARG A 66 5.66 1.62 -19.33
CA ARG A 66 5.55 0.80 -18.12
C ARG A 66 5.72 1.65 -16.86
N SER A 67 6.66 2.59 -16.84
CA SER A 67 6.87 3.49 -15.71
C SER A 67 5.66 4.40 -15.47
N VAL A 68 4.98 4.86 -16.54
CA VAL A 68 3.69 5.58 -16.45
C VAL A 68 2.59 4.71 -15.84
N ALA A 69 2.49 3.44 -16.26
CA ALA A 69 1.53 2.50 -15.70
C ALA A 69 1.80 2.18 -14.21
N ASP A 70 3.07 2.20 -13.80
CA ASP A 70 3.51 1.88 -12.45
C ASP A 70 3.62 3.10 -11.52
N SER A 71 3.55 4.33 -12.05
CA SER A 71 3.75 5.58 -11.29
C SER A 71 2.47 6.19 -10.72
N ARG A 72 1.33 5.49 -10.80
CA ARG A 72 0.16 5.89 -9.99
C ARG A 72 0.56 5.86 -8.51
N PRO A 73 0.37 6.97 -7.78
CA PRO A 73 0.69 6.99 -6.36
C PRO A 73 -0.15 5.93 -5.65
N LEU A 74 0.54 4.95 -5.08
CA LEU A 74 -0.10 3.92 -4.26
C LEU A 74 -0.69 4.58 -3.01
N LEU A 75 -1.88 4.16 -2.64
CA LEU A 75 -2.58 4.62 -1.45
C LEU A 75 -1.78 4.22 -0.19
N GLN A 76 -1.33 5.21 0.57
CA GLN A 76 -0.65 4.97 1.85
C GLN A 76 -1.63 4.58 2.96
N GLN A 77 -2.88 5.02 2.83
CA GLN A 77 -3.99 4.70 3.72
C GLN A 77 -5.28 4.66 2.90
N MET A 78 -6.26 3.90 3.37
CA MET A 78 -7.62 3.94 2.81
C MET A 78 -8.31 5.19 3.32
N THR A 79 -9.21 5.76 2.53
CA THR A 79 -10.09 6.83 3.01
C THR A 79 -11.13 6.26 3.97
N ARG A 80 -11.76 7.13 4.76
CA ARG A 80 -12.80 6.72 5.70
C ARG A 80 -14.00 6.11 4.98
N GLU A 81 -14.33 6.63 3.80
CA GLU A 81 -15.40 6.12 2.94
C GLU A 81 -15.05 4.72 2.43
N GLN A 82 -13.81 4.50 2.01
CA GLN A 82 -13.32 3.18 1.60
C GLN A 82 -13.37 2.17 2.75
N GLU A 83 -12.88 2.55 3.93
CA GLU A 83 -12.94 1.68 5.12
C GLU A 83 -14.38 1.35 5.51
N THR A 84 -15.28 2.35 5.52
CA THR A 84 -16.72 2.14 5.78
C THR A 84 -17.34 1.15 4.79
N ALA A 85 -17.05 1.33 3.50
CA ALA A 85 -17.58 0.46 2.46
C ALA A 85 -17.13 -1.00 2.61
N VAL A 86 -15.87 -1.21 3.00
CA VAL A 86 -15.32 -2.57 3.22
C VAL A 86 -15.90 -3.21 4.48
N VAL A 87 -16.05 -2.47 5.57
CA VAL A 87 -16.55 -2.98 6.85
C VAL A 87 -18.06 -3.30 6.81
N ALA A 88 -18.81 -2.68 5.90
CA ALA A 88 -20.25 -2.87 5.77
C ALA A 88 -20.67 -4.32 5.46
N ASP A 89 -19.79 -5.12 4.84
CA ASP A 89 -20.01 -6.56 4.61
C ASP A 89 -18.82 -7.35 5.15
N ARG A 90 -19.07 -8.29 6.06
CA ARG A 90 -18.03 -9.13 6.68
C ARG A 90 -17.25 -9.95 5.66
N LYS A 91 -17.91 -10.49 4.62
CA LYS A 91 -17.24 -11.26 3.57
C LYS A 91 -16.40 -10.34 2.67
N LEU A 92 -16.83 -9.10 2.44
CA LEU A 92 -16.04 -8.10 1.73
C LEU A 92 -14.80 -7.70 2.53
N LEU A 93 -14.95 -7.45 3.85
CA LEU A 93 -13.82 -7.17 4.74
C LEU A 93 -12.81 -8.32 4.75
N LEU A 94 -13.29 -9.56 4.88
CA LEU A 94 -12.44 -10.75 4.80
C LEU A 94 -11.73 -10.84 3.45
N THR A 95 -12.45 -10.64 2.34
CA THR A 95 -11.86 -10.63 0.99
C THR A 95 -10.81 -9.54 0.86
N ALA A 96 -11.07 -8.33 1.40
CA ALA A 96 -10.10 -7.23 1.42
C ALA A 96 -8.83 -7.62 2.20
N ILE A 97 -8.96 -8.23 3.38
CA ILE A 97 -7.81 -8.71 4.17
C ILE A 97 -7.02 -9.76 3.38
N CYS A 98 -7.67 -10.74 2.77
CA CYS A 98 -7.02 -11.76 1.95
C CYS A 98 -6.28 -11.11 0.75
N VAL A 99 -6.92 -10.14 0.10
CA VAL A 99 -6.36 -9.40 -1.02
C VAL A 99 -5.12 -8.59 -0.62
N LEU A 100 -5.14 -7.95 0.56
CA LEU A 100 -3.98 -7.28 1.15
C LEU A 100 -2.83 -8.25 1.42
N SER A 101 -3.16 -9.47 1.82
CA SER A 101 -2.22 -10.60 1.95
C SER A 101 -1.87 -11.26 0.60
N GLN A 102 -2.33 -10.70 -0.52
CA GLN A 102 -2.10 -11.14 -1.90
C GLN A 102 -2.59 -12.55 -2.24
N TRP A 103 -3.71 -12.96 -1.63
CA TRP A 103 -4.32 -14.25 -1.92
C TRP A 103 -5.03 -14.25 -3.28
N THR A 104 -4.87 -15.33 -4.03
CA THR A 104 -5.65 -15.53 -5.25
C THR A 104 -7.11 -15.82 -4.94
N LEU A 105 -7.98 -15.63 -5.93
CA LEU A 105 -9.40 -15.99 -5.80
C LEU A 105 -9.56 -17.46 -5.37
N GLU A 106 -8.77 -18.36 -5.96
CA GLU A 106 -8.84 -19.79 -5.68
C GLU A 106 -8.46 -20.08 -4.22
N GLN A 107 -7.46 -19.39 -3.67
CA GLN A 107 -7.08 -19.53 -2.26
C GLN A 107 -8.21 -19.06 -1.32
N ILE A 108 -8.88 -17.95 -1.65
CA ILE A 108 -9.98 -17.39 -0.85
C ILE A 108 -11.16 -18.38 -0.83
N VAL A 109 -11.59 -18.85 -2.01
CA VAL A 109 -12.73 -19.77 -2.17
C VAL A 109 -12.43 -21.14 -1.56
N ALA A 110 -11.18 -21.61 -1.62
CA ALA A 110 -10.80 -22.89 -1.00
C ALA A 110 -10.76 -22.83 0.53
N THR A 111 -10.49 -21.66 1.11
CA THR A 111 -10.28 -21.50 2.56
C THR A 111 -11.54 -21.05 3.29
N TYR A 112 -12.36 -20.20 2.66
CA TYR A 112 -13.51 -19.59 3.29
C TYR A 112 -14.82 -20.00 2.64
N ARG A 113 -15.93 -19.86 3.39
CA ARG A 113 -17.29 -20.09 2.88
C ARG A 113 -17.77 -18.92 2.01
N ILE A 114 -17.06 -18.70 0.91
CA ILE A 114 -17.32 -17.70 -0.12
C ILE A 114 -17.33 -18.45 -1.44
N THR A 115 -18.45 -18.41 -2.15
CA THR A 115 -18.54 -19.03 -3.48
C THR A 115 -17.74 -18.23 -4.50
N GLU A 116 -17.30 -18.87 -5.59
CA GLU A 116 -16.57 -18.17 -6.65
C GLU A 116 -17.32 -16.94 -7.21
N PRO A 117 -18.63 -16.99 -7.51
CA PRO A 117 -19.37 -15.80 -7.94
C PRO A 117 -19.40 -14.67 -6.90
N GLU A 118 -19.54 -15.00 -5.61
CA GLU A 118 -19.45 -14.02 -4.53
C GLU A 118 -18.07 -13.38 -4.49
N CYS A 119 -17.00 -14.18 -4.55
CA CYS A 119 -15.62 -13.70 -4.53
C CYS A 119 -15.32 -12.77 -5.71
N ILE A 120 -15.76 -13.12 -6.92
CA ILE A 120 -15.63 -12.24 -8.10
C ILE A 120 -16.37 -10.92 -7.87
N GLY A 121 -17.59 -10.99 -7.31
CA GLY A 121 -18.37 -9.80 -6.94
C GLY A 121 -17.63 -8.89 -5.98
N TYR A 122 -17.00 -9.47 -4.94
CA TYR A 122 -16.20 -8.71 -3.98
C TYR A 122 -14.94 -8.12 -4.61
N LEU A 123 -14.21 -8.87 -5.45
CA LEU A 123 -13.06 -8.31 -6.18
C LEU A 123 -13.47 -7.14 -7.08
N ALA A 124 -14.59 -7.25 -7.78
CA ALA A 124 -15.13 -6.15 -8.59
C ALA A 124 -15.53 -4.94 -7.73
N GLN A 125 -16.06 -5.17 -6.52
CA GLN A 125 -16.36 -4.10 -5.58
C GLN A 125 -15.09 -3.41 -5.06
N LEU A 126 -14.06 -4.18 -4.70
CA LEU A 126 -12.75 -3.66 -4.27
C LEU A 126 -12.07 -2.82 -5.36
N ASP A 127 -12.23 -3.21 -6.64
CA ASP A 127 -11.77 -2.44 -7.79
C ASP A 127 -12.51 -1.11 -7.92
N ARG A 128 -13.84 -1.15 -7.80
CA ARG A 128 -14.71 0.05 -7.87
C ARG A 128 -14.38 1.08 -6.80
N ILE A 129 -14.08 0.65 -5.57
CA ILE A 129 -13.68 1.54 -4.48
C ILE A 129 -12.18 1.92 -4.52
N GLY A 130 -11.43 1.36 -5.48
CA GLY A 130 -10.05 1.76 -5.79
C GLY A 130 -8.97 1.15 -4.91
N ILE A 131 -9.27 0.04 -4.21
CA ILE A 131 -8.29 -0.72 -3.41
C ILE A 131 -7.41 -1.58 -4.33
N ILE A 132 -8.02 -2.14 -5.36
CA ILE A 132 -7.32 -2.94 -6.37
C ILE A 132 -7.57 -2.40 -7.78
N GLU A 133 -6.78 -2.89 -8.71
CA GLU A 133 -7.01 -2.86 -10.15
C GLU A 133 -7.27 -4.29 -10.60
N LEU A 134 -8.52 -4.61 -10.93
CA LEU A 134 -8.91 -5.93 -11.41
C LEU A 134 -8.44 -6.15 -12.85
N ARG A 135 -7.95 -7.36 -13.13
CA ARG A 135 -7.36 -7.77 -14.41
C ARG A 135 -8.06 -9.04 -14.92
N PRO A 136 -7.86 -9.38 -16.22
CA PRO A 136 -8.40 -10.61 -16.78
C PRO A 136 -8.03 -11.85 -15.95
N ALA A 137 -8.92 -12.85 -15.97
CA ALA A 137 -8.82 -14.08 -15.19
C ALA A 137 -8.78 -13.84 -13.66
N ASN A 138 -9.53 -12.83 -13.18
CA ASN A 138 -9.67 -12.49 -11.75
C ASN A 138 -8.36 -12.22 -11.01
N ARG A 139 -7.29 -11.93 -11.76
CA ARG A 139 -6.04 -11.42 -11.22
C ARG A 139 -6.24 -9.96 -10.82
N TYR A 140 -5.42 -9.46 -9.92
CA TYR A 140 -5.48 -8.06 -9.54
C TYR A 140 -4.10 -7.48 -9.26
N LYS A 141 -4.01 -6.15 -9.29
CA LYS A 141 -2.87 -5.39 -8.79
C LYS A 141 -3.34 -4.54 -7.63
N LEU A 142 -2.67 -4.64 -6.48
CA LEU A 142 -2.96 -3.76 -5.35
C LEU A 142 -2.67 -2.30 -5.71
N ARG A 143 -3.60 -1.40 -5.36
CA ARG A 143 -3.40 0.06 -5.47
C ARG A 143 -2.92 0.68 -4.15
N LEU A 144 -2.61 -0.16 -3.16
CA LEU A 144 -2.13 0.22 -1.85
C LEU A 144 -0.60 0.11 -1.79
N ALA A 145 0.02 1.00 -1.03
CA ALA A 145 1.46 1.01 -0.85
C ALA A 145 1.89 -0.18 0.01
N LYS A 146 3.13 -0.65 -0.15
CA LYS A 146 3.70 -1.67 0.74
C LYS A 146 3.74 -1.21 2.21
N THR A 147 3.80 0.11 2.41
CA THR A 147 3.77 0.81 3.69
C THR A 147 2.35 1.18 4.13
N PHE A 148 1.33 0.56 3.55
CA PHE A 148 -0.07 0.81 3.88
C PHE A 148 -0.31 0.73 5.38
N ARG A 149 -1.12 1.66 5.89
CA ARG A 149 -1.59 1.66 7.28
C ARG A 149 -3.09 1.91 7.31
N TRP A 150 -3.78 1.18 8.17
CA TRP A 150 -5.16 1.50 8.53
C TRP A 150 -5.21 2.85 9.24
N GLN A 151 -6.33 3.57 9.11
CA GLN A 151 -6.56 4.77 9.89
C GLN A 151 -6.72 4.41 11.37
N ALA A 152 -5.95 5.04 12.27
CA ALA A 152 -5.95 4.70 13.70
C ALA A 152 -7.35 4.75 14.36
N ASN A 153 -8.18 5.71 13.92
CA ASN A 153 -9.56 5.90 14.35
C ASN A 153 -10.54 5.73 13.17
N GLY A 154 -10.20 4.86 12.23
CA GLY A 154 -11.05 4.55 11.08
C GLY A 154 -12.00 3.37 11.34
N PRO A 155 -13.02 3.20 10.47
CA PRO A 155 -14.02 2.14 10.57
C PRO A 155 -13.44 0.72 10.72
N VAL A 156 -12.30 0.42 10.09
CA VAL A 156 -11.68 -0.92 10.21
C VAL A 156 -11.10 -1.12 11.60
N MET A 157 -10.48 -0.09 12.18
CA MET A 157 -9.98 -0.14 13.55
C MET A 157 -11.10 -0.16 14.59
N ASP A 158 -12.23 0.51 14.32
CA ASP A 158 -13.44 0.38 15.15
C ASP A 158 -13.97 -1.05 15.13
N PHE A 159 -14.13 -1.64 13.94
CA PHE A 159 -14.52 -3.04 13.80
C PHE A 159 -13.59 -3.99 14.57
N PHE A 160 -12.27 -3.81 14.44
CA PHE A 160 -11.28 -4.59 15.17
C PHE A 160 -11.44 -4.44 16.70
N ARG A 161 -11.63 -3.21 17.20
CA ARG A 161 -11.85 -2.94 18.62
C ARG A 161 -13.10 -3.65 19.17
N GLU A 162 -14.17 -3.64 18.41
CA GLU A 162 -15.46 -4.20 18.82
C GLU A 162 -15.52 -5.72 18.72
N ASN A 163 -14.84 -6.32 17.74
CA ASN A 163 -15.05 -7.73 17.39
C ASN A 163 -13.84 -8.63 17.65
N ALA A 164 -12.62 -8.09 17.71
CA ALA A 164 -11.40 -8.90 17.70
C ALA A 164 -10.47 -8.67 18.89
N VAL A 165 -10.50 -7.51 19.56
CA VAL A 165 -9.57 -7.21 20.66
C VAL A 165 -9.68 -8.21 21.81
N LEU A 166 -10.90 -8.52 22.26
CA LEU A 166 -11.10 -9.45 23.38
C LEU A 166 -10.70 -10.88 23.03
N ASP A 167 -10.99 -11.31 21.80
CA ASP A 167 -10.63 -12.63 21.29
C ASP A 167 -9.10 -12.78 21.15
N TYR A 168 -8.48 -11.83 20.44
CA TYR A 168 -7.04 -11.83 20.18
C TYR A 168 -6.21 -11.78 21.47
N PHE A 169 -6.50 -10.83 22.37
CA PHE A 169 -5.77 -10.72 23.64
C PHE A 169 -6.24 -11.71 24.72
N GLY A 170 -7.33 -12.45 24.47
CA GLY A 170 -7.74 -13.58 25.30
C GLY A 170 -6.93 -14.85 25.05
N GLY A 171 -6.21 -14.92 23.93
CA GLY A 171 -5.27 -16.00 23.61
C GLY A 171 -4.10 -16.09 24.60
N GLN A 172 -3.53 -17.29 24.75
CA GLN A 172 -2.42 -17.53 25.70
C GLN A 172 -1.05 -17.10 25.18
N PHE A 173 -0.90 -16.86 23.87
CA PHE A 173 0.39 -16.56 23.21
C PHE A 173 1.48 -17.57 23.59
N ALA A 174 1.14 -18.86 23.49
CA ALA A 174 1.97 -19.96 23.99
C ALA A 174 2.70 -20.74 22.88
N GLY A 175 2.47 -20.40 21.60
CA GLY A 175 3.26 -20.91 20.49
C GLY A 175 4.74 -20.53 20.60
N GLU A 176 5.63 -21.30 19.97
CA GLU A 176 7.09 -21.03 19.98
C GLU A 176 7.45 -19.67 19.33
N ASP A 177 6.55 -19.15 18.51
CA ASP A 177 6.60 -17.92 17.72
C ASP A 177 5.56 -16.87 18.17
N GLU A 178 4.86 -17.12 19.28
CA GLU A 178 3.88 -16.20 19.86
C GLU A 178 4.44 -15.53 21.12
N THR A 179 4.06 -14.28 21.38
CA THR A 179 4.43 -13.60 22.63
C THR A 179 3.44 -12.49 22.97
N MET A 180 3.17 -12.30 24.27
CA MET A 180 2.50 -11.12 24.80
C MET A 180 3.46 -10.35 25.74
N LEU A 181 3.70 -9.07 25.43
CA LEU A 181 4.55 -8.20 26.23
C LEU A 181 3.72 -7.09 26.88
N LEU A 182 3.70 -7.06 28.22
CA LEU A 182 3.14 -5.98 29.00
C LEU A 182 4.26 -5.33 29.82
N VAL A 183 4.59 -4.07 29.48
CA VAL A 183 5.66 -3.31 30.15
C VAL A 183 5.07 -2.05 30.77
N HIS A 184 5.36 -1.84 32.06
CA HIS A 184 4.98 -0.64 32.80
C HIS A 184 6.22 0.20 33.12
N GLY A 185 6.14 1.52 32.92
CA GLY A 185 7.23 2.42 33.23
C GLY A 185 6.92 3.87 32.89
N SER A 186 7.75 4.77 33.42
CA SER A 186 7.71 6.20 33.12
C SER A 186 8.92 6.58 32.29
N ILE A 187 8.69 7.22 31.16
CA ILE A 187 9.72 7.81 30.32
C ILE A 187 9.49 9.32 30.20
N ALA A 188 10.53 10.07 29.87
CA ALA A 188 10.36 11.49 29.58
C ALA A 188 9.47 11.67 28.33
N PRO A 189 8.51 12.62 28.32
CA PRO A 189 7.55 12.77 27.22
C PRO A 189 8.20 12.94 25.83
N HIS A 190 9.33 13.62 25.76
CA HIS A 190 10.07 13.84 24.52
C HIS A 190 10.69 12.55 23.93
N LEU A 191 10.80 11.47 24.71
CA LEU A 191 11.27 10.17 24.23
C LEU A 191 10.15 9.32 23.62
N ALA A 192 8.88 9.60 23.96
CA ALA A 192 7.76 8.78 23.48
C ALA A 192 7.63 8.71 21.94
N PRO A 193 7.82 9.80 21.17
CA PRO A 193 7.79 9.72 19.71
C PRO A 193 8.82 8.75 19.11
N ASN A 194 10.04 8.71 19.69
CA ASN A 194 11.10 7.80 19.25
C ASN A 194 10.70 6.32 19.42
N PHE A 195 9.99 5.97 20.49
CA PHE A 195 9.48 4.60 20.67
C PHE A 195 8.37 4.28 19.67
N VAL A 196 7.47 5.23 19.41
CA VAL A 196 6.42 5.08 18.39
C VAL A 196 7.05 4.83 17.01
N GLU A 197 8.08 5.59 16.61
CA GLU A 197 8.80 5.37 15.34
C GLU A 197 9.44 3.99 15.25
N ARG A 198 10.05 3.49 16.33
CA ARG A 198 10.62 2.13 16.37
C ARG A 198 9.54 1.05 16.23
N MET A 199 8.41 1.19 16.91
CA MET A 199 7.28 0.27 16.76
C MET A 199 6.73 0.29 15.33
N GLN A 200 6.63 1.48 14.73
CA GLN A 200 6.23 1.63 13.34
C GLN A 200 7.20 0.97 12.36
N ARG A 201 8.51 0.97 12.67
CA ARG A 201 9.54 0.28 11.87
C ARG A 201 9.40 -1.24 11.95
N ILE A 202 9.16 -1.80 13.13
CA ILE A 202 8.88 -3.24 13.28
C ILE A 202 7.71 -3.68 12.41
N GLY A 203 6.61 -2.92 12.40
CA GLY A 203 5.47 -3.20 11.51
C GLY A 203 5.81 -3.09 10.02
N GLN A 204 6.69 -2.16 9.63
CA GLN A 204 7.18 -2.05 8.25
C GLN A 204 8.05 -3.24 7.86
N ASP A 205 8.95 -3.68 8.74
CA ASP A 205 9.83 -4.83 8.51
C ASP A 205 9.00 -6.10 8.31
N PHE A 206 7.98 -6.33 9.14
CA PHE A 206 7.05 -7.44 8.98
C PHE A 206 6.31 -7.39 7.62
N SER A 207 5.77 -6.23 7.23
CA SER A 207 5.09 -6.06 5.93
C SER A 207 6.04 -6.34 4.76
N GLN A 208 7.29 -5.89 4.84
CA GLN A 208 8.29 -6.15 3.81
C GLN A 208 8.64 -7.63 3.71
N GLN A 209 8.83 -8.30 4.85
CA GLN A 209 9.12 -9.74 4.90
C GLN A 209 7.97 -10.55 4.31
N HIS A 210 6.72 -10.23 4.71
CA HIS A 210 5.52 -10.86 4.16
C HIS A 210 5.48 -10.81 2.63
N LEU A 211 5.82 -9.66 2.02
CA LEU A 211 5.87 -9.52 0.56
C LEU A 211 7.01 -10.29 -0.11
N GLN A 212 8.12 -10.52 0.60
CA GLN A 212 9.23 -11.32 0.07
C GLN A 212 8.86 -12.82 0.09
N ASP A 213 8.24 -13.27 1.17
CA ASP A 213 7.91 -14.66 1.40
C ASP A 213 6.73 -15.17 0.57
N GLN A 214 5.93 -14.28 -0.03
CA GLN A 214 4.86 -14.66 -0.98
C GLN A 214 5.32 -15.48 -2.19
N ARG A 215 6.63 -15.52 -2.47
CA ARG A 215 7.21 -16.37 -3.52
C ARG A 215 7.39 -17.82 -3.07
N LEU A 216 7.32 -18.09 -1.78
CA LEU A 216 7.45 -19.42 -1.21
C LEU A 216 6.15 -20.21 -1.42
N ALA A 217 6.26 -21.54 -1.35
CA ALA A 217 5.09 -22.41 -1.39
C ALA A 217 4.20 -22.15 -0.16
N ALA A 218 2.87 -22.27 -0.31
CA ALA A 218 1.92 -21.98 0.76
C ALA A 218 2.16 -22.80 2.05
N ASN A 219 2.74 -24.01 1.94
CA ASN A 219 3.10 -24.85 3.09
C ASN A 219 4.40 -24.43 3.81
N LYS A 220 5.01 -23.31 3.40
CA LYS A 220 6.22 -22.72 4.00
C LYS A 220 5.95 -21.37 4.65
N ILE A 221 4.70 -20.93 4.68
CA ILE A 221 4.31 -19.62 5.20
C ILE A 221 3.18 -19.84 6.21
N GLU A 222 3.29 -19.18 7.35
CA GLU A 222 2.26 -19.17 8.38
C GLU A 222 1.64 -17.75 8.48
N GLY A 223 0.38 -17.68 8.88
CA GLY A 223 -0.33 -16.42 9.01
C GLY A 223 -0.14 -15.81 10.39
N TYR A 224 0.55 -14.66 10.48
CA TYR A 224 0.64 -13.91 11.73
C TYR A 224 -0.12 -12.60 11.65
N THR A 225 -0.77 -12.23 12.76
CA THR A 225 -1.28 -10.89 12.98
C THR A 225 -0.39 -10.20 14.00
N LEU A 226 0.14 -9.02 13.67
CA LEU A 226 0.99 -8.25 14.56
C LEU A 226 0.25 -7.01 15.07
N VAL A 227 -0.05 -6.98 16.37
CA VAL A 227 -0.71 -5.84 17.03
C VAL A 227 0.30 -5.14 17.94
N LEU A 228 0.64 -3.90 17.60
CA LEU A 228 1.57 -3.06 18.37
C LEU A 228 0.81 -1.84 18.91
N GLY A 229 0.92 -1.59 20.21
CA GLY A 229 0.25 -0.45 20.85
C GLY A 229 1.08 0.16 21.96
N MET A 230 1.20 1.49 21.95
CA MET A 230 1.75 2.27 23.06
C MET A 230 0.81 3.42 23.33
N ARG A 231 0.37 3.55 24.59
CA ARG A 231 -0.48 4.66 25.05
C ARG A 231 -0.10 5.03 26.47
N LYS A 232 -0.20 6.31 26.79
CA LYS A 232 -0.31 6.74 28.19
C LYS A 232 -1.60 6.16 28.73
N TRP A 233 -1.50 5.27 29.70
CA TRP A 233 -2.64 4.55 30.24
C TRP A 233 -2.48 4.25 31.71
N GLU A 234 -3.62 4.28 32.38
CA GLU A 234 -3.82 3.85 33.74
C GLU A 234 -5.10 3.04 33.75
N LEU A 235 -5.07 1.88 34.39
CA LEU A 235 -6.25 1.03 34.54
C LEU A 235 -7.30 1.80 35.37
N PRO A 236 -8.58 1.82 34.96
CA PRO A 236 -9.63 2.53 35.70
C PRO A 236 -9.71 2.13 37.17
N VAL A 237 -9.51 0.85 37.48
CA VAL A 237 -9.49 0.33 38.86
C VAL A 237 -8.33 0.94 39.68
N PHE A 238 -7.19 1.21 39.07
CA PHE A 238 -6.05 1.87 39.74
C PHE A 238 -6.20 3.39 39.78
N ALA A 239 -6.81 3.99 38.77
CA ALA A 239 -7.14 5.42 38.78
C ALA A 239 -8.07 5.77 39.95
N ALA A 240 -8.99 4.88 40.31
CA ALA A 240 -9.88 5.01 41.48
C ALA A 240 -9.13 5.01 42.83
N LEU A 241 -7.87 4.54 42.86
CA LEU A 241 -7.00 4.53 44.04
C LEU A 241 -6.11 5.77 44.14
N ARG A 242 -6.20 6.71 43.19
CA ARG A 242 -5.46 7.99 43.28
C ARG A 242 -5.94 8.79 44.48
N ARG A 243 -4.97 9.33 45.22
CA ARG A 243 -5.20 10.33 46.27
C ARG A 243 -5.49 11.69 45.68
#